data_AF-A0AA37LU56-F1
#
_entry.id   AF-A0AA37LU56-F1
#
_cell.length_a   1.000
_cell.length_b   1.000
_cell.length_c   1.000
_cell.angle_alpha   90.00
_cell.angle_beta   90.00
_cell.angle_gamma   90.00
#
_symmetry.space_group_name_H-M   'P 1'
#
loop_
_entity.id
_entity.type
_entity.pdbx_description
1 polymer ?
#
loop_
_entity_poly.entity_id
_entity_poly.type
_entity_poly.pdbx_seq_one_letter_code
_entity_poly.pdbx_strand_id
1 'polypeptide(L)'
;MFNVIIGDRVLLFNSHLGAYEGIMRMVAPRPQVVVMGIAGRANHNGRPFEGSAAQFAVKELQWLREPKKVIWCLHDESLLPPFKVDTAPAAQLVKQETKAEVVDLPYAEPYVVF
;
A
#
# COMPACT_ATOMS: atom_id res chain seq x y z
N MET A 1 -4.02 -11.04 -0.87
CA MET A 1 -3.81 -10.24 0.36
C MET A 1 -3.59 -11.18 1.52
N PHE A 2 -2.59 -10.93 2.35
CA PHE A 2 -2.26 -11.74 3.53
C PHE A 2 -1.93 -10.84 4.73
N ASN A 3 -2.57 -11.07 5.87
CA ASN A 3 -2.24 -10.39 7.13
C ASN A 3 -1.36 -11.34 7.97
N VAL A 4 -0.04 -11.19 7.85
CA VAL A 4 0.96 -12.09 8.41
C VAL A 4 1.26 -11.68 9.85
N ILE A 5 1.19 -12.63 10.78
CA ILE A 5 1.45 -12.42 12.20
C ILE A 5 2.81 -13.05 12.55
N ILE A 6 3.70 -12.24 13.13
CA ILE A 6 5.06 -12.63 13.54
C ILE A 6 5.24 -12.19 15.00
N GLY A 7 4.96 -13.09 15.93
CA GLY A 7 4.91 -12.74 17.36
C GLY A 7 3.83 -11.71 17.65
N ASP A 8 4.23 -10.53 18.16
CA ASP A 8 3.35 -9.37 18.41
C ASP A 8 3.28 -8.39 17.22
N ARG A 9 4.02 -8.68 16.14
CA ARG A 9 4.09 -7.86 14.92
C ARG A 9 3.20 -8.42 13.83
N VAL A 10 2.70 -7.53 12.98
CA VAL A 10 1.70 -7.82 11.95
C VAL A 10 2.05 -7.01 10.70
N LEU A 11 2.23 -7.73 9.60
CA LEU A 11 2.45 -7.16 8.27
C LEU A 11 1.27 -7.51 7.38
N LEU A 12 0.68 -6.52 6.72
CA LEU A 12 -0.27 -6.76 5.65
C LEU A 12 0.46 -6.72 4.30
N PHE A 13 0.35 -7.78 3.51
CA PHE A 13 0.78 -7.80 2.12
C PHE A 13 -0.45 -7.75 1.20
N ASN A 14 -0.62 -6.66 0.46
CA ASN A 14 -1.65 -6.47 -0.56
C ASN A 14 -1.02 -6.16 -1.93
N SER A 15 -0.77 -7.19 -2.73
CA SER A 15 -0.21 -7.05 -4.09
C SER A 15 -1.14 -6.39 -5.11
N HIS A 16 -2.16 -5.65 -4.70
CA HIS A 16 -3.06 -4.94 -5.60
C HIS A 16 -3.26 -3.52 -5.10
N LEU A 17 -3.29 -2.58 -6.04
CA LEU A 17 -3.89 -1.28 -5.77
C LEU A 17 -5.41 -1.44 -5.80
N GLY A 18 -5.97 -1.92 -4.69
CA GLY A 18 -7.38 -2.22 -4.61
C GLY A 18 -7.75 -3.03 -3.38
N ALA A 19 -8.96 -2.78 -2.89
CA ALA A 19 -9.45 -3.37 -1.67
C ALA A 19 -10.97 -3.30 -1.56
N TYR A 20 -11.51 -4.18 -0.72
CA TYR A 20 -12.86 -4.02 -0.18
C TYR A 20 -12.77 -3.25 1.13
N GLU A 21 -13.41 -2.07 1.19
CA GLU A 21 -13.35 -1.16 2.33
C GLU A 21 -13.81 -1.84 3.62
N GLY A 22 -14.93 -2.57 3.56
CA GLY A 22 -15.44 -3.32 4.71
C GLY A 22 -14.41 -4.30 5.26
N ILE A 23 -13.68 -4.99 4.39
CA ILE A 23 -12.61 -5.91 4.79
C ILE A 23 -11.48 -5.13 5.47
N MET A 24 -10.94 -4.06 4.84
CA MET A 24 -9.83 -3.28 5.41
C MET A 24 -10.17 -2.70 6.79
N ARG A 25 -11.40 -2.21 6.95
CA ARG A 25 -11.89 -1.67 8.22
C ARG A 25 -12.03 -2.74 9.30
N MET A 26 -12.19 -4.01 8.95
CA MET A 26 -12.35 -5.12 9.89
C MET A 26 -11.09 -5.95 10.12
N VAL A 27 -10.03 -5.76 9.33
CA VAL A 27 -8.75 -6.48 9.49
C VAL A 27 -8.28 -6.43 10.95
N ALA A 28 -8.07 -7.61 11.52
CA ALA A 28 -7.53 -7.83 12.85
C ALA A 28 -6.60 -9.06 12.83
N PRO A 29 -5.47 -9.05 13.56
CA PRO A 29 -4.89 -7.89 14.26
C PRO A 29 -4.48 -6.77 13.29
N ARG A 30 -4.36 -5.53 13.80
CA ARG A 30 -4.05 -4.37 12.96
C ARG A 30 -2.59 -4.41 12.49
N PRO A 31 -2.30 -4.24 11.19
CA PRO A 31 -0.93 -4.23 10.70
C PRO A 31 -0.17 -3.00 11.17
N GLN A 32 1.08 -3.18 11.60
CA GLN A 32 1.99 -2.05 11.81
C GLN A 32 2.75 -1.68 10.53
N VAL A 33 2.90 -2.64 9.60
CA VAL A 33 3.53 -2.45 8.30
C VAL A 33 2.59 -2.92 7.20
N VAL A 34 2.48 -2.14 6.13
CA VAL A 34 1.73 -2.53 4.93
C VAL A 34 2.69 -2.56 3.74
N VAL A 35 2.69 -3.65 2.99
CA VAL A 35 3.28 -3.72 1.66
C VAL A 35 2.12 -3.71 0.67
N MET A 36 2.02 -2.69 -0.18
CA MET A 36 0.90 -2.60 -1.11
C MET A 36 1.27 -2.17 -2.54
N GLY A 37 0.53 -2.71 -3.50
CA GLY A 37 0.63 -2.32 -4.90
C GLY A 37 0.22 -0.86 -5.10
N ILE A 38 0.99 -0.12 -5.90
CA ILE A 38 0.70 1.31 -6.17
C ILE A 38 0.60 1.64 -7.67
N ALA A 39 0.80 0.66 -8.55
CA ALA A 39 0.67 0.82 -9.99
C ALA A 39 -0.75 0.56 -10.48
N GLY A 40 -1.14 1.31 -11.52
CA GLY A 40 -2.40 1.12 -12.24
C GLY A 40 -3.59 1.91 -11.69
N ARG A 41 -4.80 1.50 -12.09
CA ARG A 41 -6.05 2.12 -11.63
C ARG A 41 -6.56 1.37 -10.41
N ALA A 42 -6.82 2.11 -9.33
CA ALA A 42 -7.31 1.52 -8.10
C ALA A 42 -8.69 0.86 -8.25
N ASN A 43 -8.93 -0.21 -7.48
CA ASN A 43 -10.22 -0.88 -7.39
C ASN A 43 -10.83 -0.72 -5.99
N HIS A 44 -11.96 -0.01 -5.88
CA HIS A 44 -12.73 0.16 -4.65
C HIS A 44 -13.97 -0.73 -4.72
N ASN A 45 -14.05 -1.74 -3.85
CA ASN A 45 -15.20 -2.64 -3.74
C ASN A 45 -15.61 -3.30 -5.08
N GLY A 46 -14.63 -3.72 -5.88
CA GLY A 46 -14.87 -4.36 -7.18
C GLY A 46 -15.09 -3.38 -8.33
N ARG A 47 -15.06 -2.06 -8.09
CA ARG A 47 -15.26 -1.03 -9.12
C ARG A 47 -13.99 -0.19 -9.31
N PRO A 48 -13.73 0.31 -10.53
CA PRO A 48 -12.67 1.29 -10.72
C PRO A 48 -12.90 2.50 -9.82
N PHE A 49 -11.86 2.91 -9.09
CA PHE A 49 -11.94 4.09 -8.23
C PHE A 49 -12.03 5.36 -9.09
N GLU A 50 -12.83 6.31 -8.61
CA GLU A 50 -12.97 7.65 -9.18
C GLU A 50 -12.08 8.61 -8.39
N GLY A 51 -10.88 8.83 -8.91
CA GLY A 51 -9.80 9.58 -8.25
C GLY A 51 -8.43 9.03 -8.66
N SER A 52 -7.38 9.52 -8.02
CA SER A 52 -6.01 9.08 -8.28
C SER A 52 -5.63 7.82 -7.48
N ALA A 53 -4.61 7.09 -7.95
CA ALA A 53 -3.99 5.99 -7.21
C ALA A 53 -3.50 6.43 -5.82
N ALA A 54 -2.91 7.63 -5.74
CA ALA A 54 -2.46 8.24 -4.49
C ALA A 54 -3.62 8.45 -3.49
N GLN A 55 -4.74 9.00 -3.95
CA GLN A 55 -5.93 9.21 -3.11
C GLN A 55 -6.50 7.88 -2.60
N PHE A 56 -6.47 6.83 -3.41
CA PHE A 56 -6.91 5.51 -2.98
C PHE A 56 -5.96 4.91 -1.93
N ALA A 57 -4.64 5.00 -2.13
CA ALA A 57 -3.66 4.51 -1.16
C ALA A 57 -3.84 5.16 0.22
N VAL A 58 -4.08 6.48 0.27
CA VAL A 58 -4.41 7.18 1.52
C VAL A 58 -5.66 6.61 2.18
N LYS A 59 -6.75 6.41 1.42
CA LYS A 59 -7.99 5.83 1.94
C LYS A 59 -7.76 4.43 2.51
N GLU A 60 -7.04 3.57 1.79
CA GLU A 60 -6.74 2.21 2.24
C GLU A 60 -5.95 2.21 3.55
N LEU A 61 -4.91 3.05 3.66
CA LEU A 61 -4.14 3.21 4.89
C LEU A 61 -4.98 3.74 6.05
N GLN A 62 -5.89 4.69 5.80
CA GLN A 62 -6.84 5.18 6.81
C GLN A 62 -7.83 4.10 7.25
N TRP A 63 -8.33 3.27 6.34
CA TRP A 63 -9.21 2.13 6.68
C TRP A 63 -8.51 1.09 7.56
N LEU A 64 -7.21 0.91 7.35
CA LEU A 64 -6.34 0.06 8.16
C LEU A 64 -5.95 0.67 9.51
N ARG A 65 -6.44 1.88 9.82
CA ARG A 65 -6.13 2.68 11.01
C ARG A 65 -4.67 3.15 11.08
N GLU A 66 -4.16 3.63 9.95
CA GLU A 66 -2.87 4.32 9.83
C GLU A 66 -1.69 3.46 10.34
N PRO A 67 -1.27 2.43 9.57
CA PRO A 67 -0.08 1.66 9.88
C PRO A 67 1.15 2.57 9.99
N LYS A 68 2.17 2.14 10.73
CA LYS A 68 3.38 2.94 10.96
C LYS A 68 4.22 3.09 9.70
N LYS A 69 4.30 2.04 8.88
CA LYS A 69 5.08 2.02 7.64
C LYS A 69 4.22 1.52 6.48
N VAL A 70 4.45 2.09 5.31
CA VAL A 70 3.97 1.56 4.03
C VAL A 70 5.15 1.39 3.07
N ILE A 71 5.19 0.26 2.39
CA ILE A 71 6.18 -0.10 1.37
C ILE A 71 5.39 -0.32 0.08
N TRP A 72 5.80 0.34 -0.99
CA TRP A 72 5.19 0.11 -2.29
C TRP A 72 5.72 -1.16 -2.96
N CYS A 73 4.88 -1.80 -3.77
CA CYS A 73 5.29 -2.90 -4.64
C CYS A 73 4.62 -2.83 -6.02
N LEU A 74 5.10 -3.68 -6.95
CA LEU A 74 4.57 -3.83 -8.31
C LEU A 74 4.56 -2.54 -9.14
N HIS A 75 5.55 -1.68 -8.93
CA HIS A 75 5.75 -0.42 -9.67
C HIS A 75 7.07 -0.43 -10.46
N ASP A 76 7.61 -1.61 -10.71
CA ASP A 76 8.92 -1.80 -11.34
C ASP A 76 8.91 -1.32 -12.79
N GLU A 77 10.10 -1.27 -13.38
CA GLU A 77 10.21 -1.04 -14.82
C GLU A 77 9.53 -2.19 -15.58
N SER A 78 8.67 -1.83 -16.51
CA SER A 78 7.88 -2.74 -17.33
C SER A 78 8.43 -2.75 -18.75
N LEU A 79 8.32 -3.90 -19.41
CA LEU A 79 8.63 -4.04 -20.85
C LEU A 79 7.53 -3.47 -21.75
N LEU A 80 6.38 -3.12 -21.18
CA LEU A 80 5.22 -2.57 -21.88
C LEU A 80 4.78 -1.24 -21.25
N PRO A 81 4.21 -0.30 -22.03
CA PRO A 81 3.65 0.94 -21.50
C PRO A 81 2.57 0.70 -20.42
N PRO A 82 2.53 1.51 -19.33
CA PRO A 82 3.53 2.52 -18.98
C PRO A 82 4.81 1.85 -18.45
N PHE A 83 5.96 2.07 -19.11
CA PHE A 83 7.23 1.41 -18.80
C PHE A 83 7.73 1.66 -17.37
N LYS A 84 7.18 2.66 -16.69
CA LYS A 84 7.44 2.98 -15.28
C LYS A 84 6.24 3.68 -14.68
N VAL A 85 6.06 3.53 -13.37
CA VAL A 85 5.12 4.33 -12.57
C VAL A 85 5.89 5.26 -11.67
N ASP A 86 5.58 6.55 -11.70
CA ASP A 86 6.10 7.52 -10.73
C ASP A 86 5.28 7.44 -9.44
N THR A 87 5.94 7.03 -8.35
CA THR A 87 5.32 6.85 -7.03
C THR A 87 5.48 8.07 -6.13
N ALA A 88 6.24 9.09 -6.53
CA ALA A 88 6.48 10.28 -5.72
C ALA A 88 5.19 11.02 -5.32
N PRO A 89 4.17 11.20 -6.20
CA PRO A 89 2.92 11.82 -5.81
C PRO A 89 2.15 11.04 -4.74
N ALA A 90 2.19 9.70 -4.79
CA ALA A 90 1.57 8.85 -3.78
C ALA A 90 2.31 8.96 -2.45
N ALA A 91 3.64 8.91 -2.48
CA ALA A 91 4.46 9.06 -1.28
C ALA A 91 4.23 10.41 -0.58
N GLN A 92 4.16 11.49 -1.37
CA GLN A 92 3.89 12.84 -0.85
C GLN A 92 2.50 12.94 -0.21
N LEU A 93 1.47 12.43 -0.88
CA LEU A 93 0.10 12.52 -0.36
C LEU A 93 -0.08 11.69 0.92
N VAL A 94 0.51 10.50 0.98
CA VAL A 94 0.49 9.64 2.18
C VAL A 94 1.17 10.33 3.36
N LYS A 95 2.31 10.97 3.12
CA LYS A 95 3.01 11.77 4.15
C LYS A 95 2.17 12.96 4.64
N GLN A 96 1.32 13.53 3.79
CA GLN A 96 0.46 14.67 4.14
C GLN A 96 -0.82 14.25 4.88
N GLU A 97 -1.43 13.13 4.51
CA GLU A 97 -2.78 12.75 4.94
C GLU A 97 -2.82 11.56 5.92
N THR A 98 -1.68 10.97 6.27
CA THR A 98 -1.60 9.84 7.19
C THR A 98 -0.39 9.96 8.12
N LYS A 99 -0.31 9.10 9.13
CA LYS A 99 0.87 8.96 10.00
C LYS A 99 1.90 7.94 9.49
N ALA A 100 1.67 7.33 8.33
CA ALA A 100 2.53 6.30 7.80
C ALA A 100 3.81 6.89 7.23
N GLU A 101 4.94 6.28 7.57
CA GLU A 101 6.21 6.47 6.87
C GLU A 101 6.17 5.68 5.57
N VAL A 102 6.45 6.34 4.45
CA VAL A 102 6.64 5.67 3.15
C VAL A 102 8.10 5.23 3.06
N VAL A 103 8.32 3.92 3.03
CA VAL A 103 9.65 3.32 2.96
C VAL A 103 9.92 2.91 1.51
N ASP A 104 10.95 3.53 0.92
CA ASP A 104 11.45 3.16 -0.40
C ASP A 104 12.50 2.06 -0.26
N LEU A 105 12.44 1.04 -1.13
CA LEU A 105 13.33 -0.12 -1.07
C LEU A 105 14.16 -0.23 -2.35
N PRO A 106 15.50 -0.36 -2.24
CA PRO A 106 16.34 -0.69 -3.38
C PRO A 106 16.11 -2.14 -3.85
N TYR A 107 16.37 -2.38 -5.14
CA TYR A 107 16.25 -3.72 -5.72
C TYR A 107 17.28 -4.68 -5.16
N ALA A 108 16.84 -5.91 -4.88
CA ALA A 108 17.68 -7.03 -4.45
C ALA A 108 18.46 -6.79 -3.14
N GLU A 109 18.07 -5.80 -2.34
CA GLU A 109 18.66 -5.54 -1.04
C GLU A 109 17.71 -5.96 0.09
N PRO A 110 18.21 -6.68 1.11
CA PRO A 110 17.38 -7.08 2.24
C PRO A 110 17.01 -5.88 3.11
N TYR A 111 15.77 -5.85 3.59
CA TYR A 111 15.27 -4.84 4.52
C TYR A 111 14.72 -5.48 5.80
N VAL A 112 15.15 -4.98 6.95
CA VAL A 112 14.61 -5.41 8.26
C VAL A 112 13.30 -4.68 8.51
N VAL A 113 12.20 -5.42 8.41
CA VAL A 113 10.83 -4.87 8.42
C VAL A 113 10.42 -4.35 9.80
N PHE A 114 10.77 -5.06 10.88
CA PHE A 114 10.30 -4.82 12.25
C PHE A 114 11.42 -4.49 13.24
#